data_AF-A0A969WW07-F1
#
_entry.id   AF-A0A969WW07-F1
#
_cell.length_a   1.000
_cell.length_b   1.000
_cell.length_c   1.000
_cell.angle_alpha   90.00
_cell.angle_beta   90.00
_cell.angle_gamma   90.00
#
_symmetry.space_group_name_H-M   'P 1'
#
loop_
_entity.id
_entity.type
_entity.pdbx_description
1 polymer ?
#
loop_
_entity_poly.entity_id
_entity_poly.type
_entity_poly.pdbx_seq_one_letter_code
_entity_poly.pdbx_strand_id
1 'polypeptide(L)'
;ITLESDGYRIFASNERRETRQTQEKDGSGTTRDIIEKTEDRQLVLSNNVPVLEESKAPEVIGVLVVAQGADDPAVEECVSQAVTGLLGISASRVTVLPMNKGGVGNDY
;
A
#
# COMPACT_ATOMS: atom_id res chain seq x y z
N ILE A 1 3.44 -15.91 1.01
CA ILE A 1 3.19 -14.49 1.37
C ILE A 1 2.36 -13.90 0.26
N THR A 2 1.33 -13.14 0.62
CA THR A 2 0.44 -12.46 -0.33
C THR A 2 0.66 -10.95 -0.24
N LEU A 3 0.75 -10.29 -1.39
CA LEU A 3 1.01 -8.86 -1.52
C LEU A 3 -0.23 -8.15 -2.09
N GLU A 4 -0.48 -6.91 -1.67
CA GLU A 4 -1.63 -6.12 -2.15
C GLU A 4 -1.47 -5.66 -3.60
N SER A 5 -0.24 -5.32 -3.99
CA SER A 5 0.11 -4.75 -5.28
C SER A 5 1.59 -5.00 -5.60
N ASP A 6 2.10 -4.37 -6.65
CA ASP A 6 3.54 -4.34 -7.00
C ASP A 6 4.29 -3.20 -6.28
N GLY A 7 3.63 -2.48 -5.36
CA GLY A 7 4.13 -1.25 -4.76
C GLY A 7 3.94 -0.06 -5.69
N TYR A 8 4.63 1.04 -5.42
CA TYR A 8 4.56 2.23 -6.28
C TYR A 8 5.91 2.92 -6.43
N ARG A 9 6.01 3.70 -7.50
CA ARG A 9 7.14 4.59 -7.79
C ARG A 9 6.59 5.97 -8.15
N ILE A 10 7.12 7.00 -7.49
CA ILE A 10 6.82 8.40 -7.76
C ILE A 10 8.05 8.98 -8.46
N PHE A 11 7.80 9.63 -9.59
CA PHE A 11 8.84 10.30 -10.37
C PHE A 11 8.75 11.80 -10.15
N ALA A 12 9.91 12.44 -10.08
CA ALA A 12 10.01 13.87 -9.86
C ALA A 12 9.29 14.63 -10.98
N SER A 13 8.50 15.62 -10.59
CA SER A 13 7.81 16.50 -11.53
C SER A 13 7.81 17.95 -11.05
N ASN A 14 7.89 18.88 -11.98
CA ASN A 14 7.64 20.29 -11.73
C ASN A 14 6.15 20.56 -11.91
N GLU A 15 5.52 21.12 -10.88
CA GLU A 15 4.10 21.45 -10.88
C GLU A 15 3.90 22.97 -10.84
N ARG A 16 3.09 23.50 -11.75
CA ARG A 16 2.65 24.89 -11.77
C ARG A 16 1.13 24.91 -11.59
N ARG A 17 0.68 25.44 -10.45
CA ARG A 17 -0.74 25.60 -10.14
C ARG A 17 -1.11 27.07 -10.15
N GLU A 18 -2.09 27.45 -10.96
CA GLU A 18 -2.63 28.81 -11.07
C GLU A 18 -4.10 28.78 -10.67
N THR A 19 -4.51 29.68 -9.76
CA THR A 19 -5.90 29.82 -9.32
C THR A 19 -6.32 31.27 -9.55
N ARG A 20 -7.35 31.48 -10.36
CA ARG A 20 -7.91 32.79 -10.66
C ARG A 20 -9.34 32.85 -10.13
N GLN A 21 -9.57 33.77 -9.20
CA GLN A 21 -10.90 34.05 -8.68
C GLN A 21 -11.39 35.39 -9.23
N THR A 22 -12.55 35.39 -9.87
CA THR A 22 -13.21 36.59 -10.39
C THR A 22 -14.55 36.74 -9.70
N GLN A 23 -14.80 37.90 -9.09
CA GLN A 23 -16.08 38.23 -8.47
C GLN A 23 -16.75 39.33 -9.31
N GLU A 24 -17.86 39.00 -9.97
CA GLU A 24 -18.68 39.93 -10.74
C GLU A 24 -19.88 40.34 -9.89
N LYS A 25 -20.23 41.64 -9.89
CA LYS A 25 -21.44 42.13 -9.24
C LYS A 25 -22.27 42.91 -10.26
N ASP A 26 -23.42 42.36 -10.61
CA ASP A 26 -24.31 42.93 -11.60
C ASP A 26 -25.07 44.13 -11.01
N GLY A 27 -25.47 45.10 -11.85
CA GLY A 27 -26.24 46.28 -11.42
C GLY A 27 -27.62 45.95 -10.80
N SER A 28 -28.07 44.71 -10.92
CA SER A 28 -29.30 44.16 -10.30
C SER A 28 -29.08 43.52 -8.93
N GLY A 29 -27.84 43.46 -8.42
CA GLY A 29 -27.50 42.92 -7.10
C GLY A 29 -27.04 41.45 -7.09
N THR A 30 -26.96 40.81 -8.25
CA THR A 30 -26.44 39.43 -8.37
C THR A 30 -24.91 39.43 -8.26
N THR A 31 -24.35 38.54 -7.45
CA THR A 31 -22.90 38.34 -7.33
C THR A 31 -22.52 37.00 -7.93
N ARG A 32 -21.54 36.96 -8.84
CA ARG A 32 -21.00 35.73 -9.43
C ARG A 32 -19.54 35.58 -9.02
N ASP A 33 -19.23 34.48 -8.34
CA ASP A 33 -17.86 34.04 -8.08
C ASP A 33 -17.46 32.99 -9.11
N ILE A 34 -16.43 33.27 -9.90
CA ILE A 34 -15.82 32.37 -10.88
C ILE A 34 -14.46 31.96 -10.35
N ILE A 35 -14.21 30.66 -10.20
CA ILE A 35 -12.92 30.11 -9.78
C ILE A 35 -12.37 29.26 -10.92
N GLU A 36 -11.32 29.74 -11.58
CA GLU A 36 -10.54 29.00 -12.56
C GLU A 36 -9.30 28.39 -11.90
N LYS A 37 -9.05 27.11 -12.14
CA LYS A 37 -7.86 26.39 -11.67
C LYS A 37 -7.15 25.76 -12.86
N THR A 38 -5.88 26.09 -13.03
CA THR A 38 -4.99 25.50 -14.03
C THR A 38 -3.87 24.77 -13.31
N GLU A 39 -3.59 23.53 -13.70
CA GLU A 39 -2.50 22.73 -13.14
C GLU A 39 -1.69 22.13 -14.30
N ASP A 40 -0.44 22.55 -14.42
CA ASP A 40 0.53 22.02 -15.36
C ASP A 40 1.54 21.16 -14.60
N ARG A 41 1.76 19.91 -15.05
CA ARG A 41 2.74 19.00 -14.45
C ARG A 41 3.71 18.50 -15.53
N GLN A 42 5.01 18.68 -15.29
CA GLN A 42 6.07 18.27 -16.22
C GLN A 42 7.05 17.31 -15.53
N LEU A 43 7.28 16.12 -16.09
CA LEU A 43 8.26 15.15 -15.59
C LEU A 43 9.68 15.68 -15.71
N VAL A 44 10.49 15.46 -14.68
CA VAL A 44 11.93 15.75 -14.69
C VAL A 44 12.67 14.55 -15.26
N LEU A 45 13.44 14.79 -16.32
CA LEU A 45 14.23 13.76 -17.01
C LEU A 45 15.73 14.00 -16.79
N SER A 46 16.48 12.92 -16.54
CA SER A 46 17.94 12.87 -16.58
C SER A 46 18.36 11.83 -17.61
N ASN A 47 19.16 12.21 -18.60
CA ASN A 47 19.52 11.33 -19.73
C ASN A 47 18.31 10.64 -20.40
N ASN A 48 17.22 11.39 -20.59
CA ASN A 48 15.95 10.90 -21.16
C ASN A 48 15.23 9.81 -20.33
N VAL A 49 15.59 9.67 -19.04
CA VAL A 49 14.95 8.77 -18.08
C VAL A 49 14.32 9.60 -16.97
N PRO A 50 13.06 9.31 -16.56
CA PRO A 50 12.44 9.98 -15.41
C PRO A 50 13.25 9.80 -14.13
N VAL A 51 13.41 10.89 -13.38
CA VAL A 51 14.09 10.85 -12.08
C VAL A 51 13.17 10.22 -11.05
N LEU A 52 13.61 9.13 -10.41
CA LEU A 52 12.88 8.50 -9.30
C LEU A 52 12.98 9.40 -8.06
N GLU A 53 11.84 9.77 -7.51
CA GLU A 53 11.75 10.57 -6.28
C GLU A 53 11.51 9.68 -5.07
N GLU A 54 10.51 8.79 -5.17
CA GLU A 54 10.14 7.87 -4.09
C GLU A 54 9.77 6.50 -4.67
N SER A 55 10.07 5.44 -3.93
CA SER A 55 9.53 4.12 -4.20
C SER A 55 9.14 3.42 -2.91
N LYS A 56 7.98 2.76 -2.91
CA LYS A 56 7.52 1.95 -1.78
C LYS A 56 7.33 0.51 -2.23
N ALA A 57 7.85 -0.42 -1.44
CA ALA A 57 7.58 -1.84 -1.59
C ALA A 57 6.08 -2.12 -1.31
N PRO A 58 5.52 -3.19 -1.91
CA PRO A 58 4.13 -3.55 -1.66
C PRO A 58 3.87 -3.95 -0.22
N GLU A 59 2.64 -3.70 0.22
CA GLU A 59 2.18 -4.10 1.54
C GLU A 59 1.86 -5.59 1.58
N VAL A 60 2.26 -6.24 2.68
CA VAL A 60 1.93 -7.64 2.95
C VAL A 60 0.49 -7.73 3.43
N ILE A 61 -0.34 -8.53 2.76
CA ILE A 61 -1.75 -8.70 3.12
C ILE A 61 -2.07 -10.07 3.71
N GLY A 62 -1.13 -11.03 3.64
CA GLY A 62 -1.35 -12.35 4.22
C GLY A 62 -0.09 -13.18 4.32
N VAL A 63 0.01 -13.96 5.41
CA VAL A 63 1.10 -14.89 5.67
C VAL A 63 0.53 -16.22 6.14
N LEU A 64 0.95 -17.29 5.48
CA LEU A 64 0.73 -18.67 5.92
C LEU A 64 2.04 -19.22 6.47
N VAL A 65 1.99 -19.74 7.69
CA VAL A 65 3.12 -20.39 8.36
C VAL A 65 2.74 -21.83 8.66
N VAL A 66 3.64 -22.77 8.38
CA VAL A 66 3.49 -24.17 8.79
C VAL A 66 4.58 -24.45 9.83
N ALA A 67 4.19 -24.80 11.05
CA ALA A 67 5.12 -24.97 12.17
C ALA A 67 4.84 -26.26 12.94
N GLN A 68 5.90 -26.95 13.34
CA GLN A 68 5.78 -28.11 14.21
C GLN A 68 5.27 -27.68 15.58
N GLY A 69 4.25 -28.37 16.09
CA GLY A 69 3.67 -28.07 17.40
C GLY A 69 2.70 -26.89 17.40
N ALA A 70 2.35 -26.32 16.25
CA ALA A 70 1.28 -25.32 16.14
C ALA A 70 -0.14 -25.91 16.36
N ASP A 71 -0.24 -27.19 16.75
CA ASP A 71 -1.43 -27.76 17.37
C ASP A 71 -1.64 -27.24 18.80
N ASP A 72 -0.56 -26.78 19.45
CA ASP A 72 -0.60 -26.12 20.75
C ASP A 72 -0.94 -24.64 20.57
N PRO A 73 -2.06 -24.14 21.14
CA PRO A 73 -2.46 -22.74 21.04
C PRO A 73 -1.39 -21.76 21.51
N ALA A 74 -0.54 -22.13 22.48
CA ALA A 74 0.55 -21.25 22.95
C ALA A 74 1.63 -21.07 21.88
N VAL A 75 1.92 -22.13 21.11
CA VAL A 75 2.88 -22.08 20.00
C VAL A 75 2.27 -21.32 18.82
N GLU A 76 1.00 -21.58 18.50
CA GLU A 76 0.25 -20.85 17.46
C GLU A 76 0.25 -19.34 17.74
N GLU A 77 -0.09 -18.95 18.96
CA GLU A 77 -0.11 -17.55 19.40
C GLU A 77 1.29 -16.92 19.34
N CYS A 78 2.31 -17.60 19.86
CA CYS A 78 3.68 -17.10 19.84
C CYS A 78 4.18 -16.84 18.41
N VAL A 79 3.93 -17.78 17.49
CA VAL A 79 4.31 -17.64 16.07
C VAL A 79 3.52 -16.50 15.42
N SER A 80 2.21 -16.42 15.66
CA SER A 80 1.37 -15.34 15.15
C SER A 80 1.88 -13.98 15.62
N GLN A 81 2.14 -13.81 16.92
CA GLN A 81 2.68 -12.56 17.49
C GLN A 81 4.04 -12.18 16.88
N ALA A 82 4.95 -13.14 16.74
CA ALA A 82 6.26 -12.88 16.12
C ALA A 82 6.12 -12.38 14.67
N VAL A 83 5.24 -13.01 13.89
CA VAL A 83 4.99 -12.62 12.49
C VAL A 83 4.33 -11.25 12.40
N THR A 84 3.34 -10.97 13.25
CA THR A 84 2.69 -9.65 13.28
C THR A 84 3.67 -8.53 13.64
N GLY A 85 4.54 -8.73 14.63
CA GLY A 85 5.54 -7.75 15.04
C GLY A 85 6.63 -7.51 13.98
N LEU A 86 7.09 -8.57 13.30
CA LEU A 86 8.15 -8.46 12.31
C LEU A 86 7.66 -7.82 10.99
N LEU A 87 6.45 -8.18 10.56
CA LEU A 87 5.91 -7.76 9.26
C LEU A 87 4.92 -6.60 9.35
N GLY A 88 4.55 -6.17 10.56
CA GLY A 88 3.62 -5.07 10.78
C GLY A 88 2.19 -5.36 10.30
N ILE A 89 1.80 -6.64 10.19
CA ILE A 89 0.46 -7.07 9.75
C ILE A 89 -0.39 -7.50 10.94
N SER A 90 -1.72 -7.38 10.83
CA SER A 90 -2.64 -7.82 11.89
C SER A 90 -2.67 -9.35 12.03
N ALA A 91 -2.96 -9.84 13.24
CA ALA A 91 -3.06 -11.29 13.52
C ALA A 91 -4.11 -11.99 12.63
N SER A 92 -5.19 -11.29 12.24
CA SER A 92 -6.21 -11.80 11.30
C SER A 92 -5.68 -12.10 9.89
N ARG A 93 -4.50 -11.57 9.53
CA ARG A 93 -3.82 -11.80 8.25
C ARG A 93 -2.72 -12.88 8.36
N VAL A 94 -2.56 -13.49 9.54
CA VAL A 94 -1.60 -14.57 9.77
C VAL A 94 -2.38 -15.85 10.00
N THR A 95 -2.06 -16.88 9.22
CA THR A 95 -2.58 -18.23 9.42
C THR A 95 -1.41 -19.13 9.78
N VAL A 96 -1.49 -19.78 10.93
CA VAL A 96 -0.50 -20.77 11.36
C VAL A 96 -1.17 -22.13 11.29
N LEU A 97 -0.54 -23.08 10.59
CA LEU A 97 -1.00 -24.45 10.50
C LEU A 97 0.03 -25.39 11.13
N PRO A 98 -0.43 -26.45 11.80
CA PRO A 98 0.47 -27.48 12.27
C PRO A 98 1.13 -28.21 11.12
N MET A 99 2.44 -28.45 11.26
CA MET A 99 3.14 -29.36 10.38
C MET A 99 2.68 -30.78 10.71
N ASN A 100 1.99 -31.43 9.77
CA ASN A 100 1.66 -32.84 9.92
C ASN A 100 2.98 -33.63 10.00
N LYS A 101 3.25 -34.29 11.14
CA LYS A 101 4.38 -35.22 11.24
C LYS A 101 4.06 -36.35 10.28
N GLY A 102 4.81 -36.45 9.18
CA GLY A 102 4.50 -37.32 8.05
C GLY A 102 3.75 -38.60 8.42
N GLY A 103 2.48 -38.66 8.03
CA GLY A 103 1.91 -39.90 7.56
C GLY A 103 2.71 -40.26 6.32
N VAL A 104 3.73 -41.12 6.50
CA VAL A 104 4.16 -42.01 5.44
C VAL A 104 2.88 -42.75 5.06
N GLY A 105 2.39 -42.50 3.84
CA GLY A 105 1.36 -43.34 3.24
C GLY A 105 1.85 -44.77 3.36
N ASN A 106 1.19 -45.53 4.22
CA ASN A 106 1.34 -46.96 4.27
C ASN A 106 0.56 -47.46 3.05
N ASP A 107 1.24 -47.50 1.91
CA ASP A 107 0.73 -48.14 0.70
C ASP A 107 0.58 -49.64 0.99
N TYR A 108 -0.65 -50.07 1.26
CA TYR A 108 -1.11 -51.46 1.20
C TYR A 108 -2.39 -51.51 0.37
#